data_AF-A0A541BVA7-F1
#
_entry.id   AF-A0A541BVA7-F1
#
_cell.length_a   1.000
_cell.length_b   1.000
_cell.length_c   1.000
_cell.angle_alpha   90.00
_cell.angle_beta   90.00
_cell.angle_gamma   90.00
#
_symmetry.space_group_name_H-M   'P 1'
#
loop_
_entity.id
_entity.type
_entity.pdbx_description
1 polymer ?
#
loop_
_entity_poly.entity_id
_entity_poly.type
_entity_poly.pdbx_seq_one_letter_code
_entity_poly.pdbx_strand_id
1 'polypeptide(L)'
;MAGRLCPRRRGLLPRRGRQPSRSPPSPQPCLGACRMDALNVTAPDLDPAIQAAPAGAAEVALRRAVAAATARIAPLWPLDSFVAVNPFLGLADLPFAAAMPVMAQLVGARMLMPRRHWHEALAAGRIDRADIAAALARRGDGRSPEAILEADGEPAWPAPLPLVSDLLAAEAGLPPRLFADRIAQWCAAYCDAGQAAWPMPWRDRPLYAAWRAAALVD
;
A
#
# COMPACT_ATOMS: atom_id res chain seq x y z
N MET A 1 66.76 -12.56 4.89
CA MET A 1 66.88 -13.44 6.07
C MET A 1 65.54 -13.41 6.79
N ALA A 2 64.57 -14.26 6.47
CA ALA A 2 64.49 -15.71 6.64
C ALA A 2 64.43 -16.17 8.12
N GLY A 3 63.22 -16.57 8.52
CA GLY A 3 62.93 -17.56 9.57
C GLY A 3 62.75 -17.00 10.99
N ARG A 4 61.85 -17.49 11.84
CA ARG A 4 61.10 -18.76 11.83
C ARG A 4 59.80 -18.63 12.63
N LEU A 5 58.77 -19.27 12.10
CA LEU A 5 57.53 -19.66 12.77
C LEU A 5 57.80 -20.76 13.83
N CYS A 6 56.98 -20.79 14.89
CA CYS A 6 56.71 -22.00 15.68
C CYS A 6 55.25 -21.97 16.18
N PRO A 7 54.53 -23.11 16.27
CA PRO A 7 53.09 -23.18 16.07
C PRO A 7 52.30 -23.25 17.39
N ARG A 8 51.08 -22.72 17.43
CA ARG A 8 50.12 -23.04 18.50
C ARG A 8 48.71 -23.34 17.94
N ARG A 9 48.44 -24.65 17.96
CA ARG A 9 47.19 -25.34 18.33
C ARG A 9 45.87 -24.76 17.79
N ARG A 10 45.34 -25.42 16.76
CA ARG A 10 43.92 -25.48 16.43
C ARG A 10 43.13 -26.01 17.64
N GLY A 11 42.45 -25.12 18.36
CA GLY A 11 41.37 -25.48 19.27
C GLY A 11 40.15 -25.87 18.46
N LEU A 12 39.76 -27.13 18.58
CA LEU A 12 38.51 -27.68 18.07
C LEU A 12 37.33 -26.95 18.72
N LEU A 13 36.56 -26.21 17.92
CA LEU A 13 35.22 -25.75 18.31
C LEU A 13 34.29 -26.97 18.44
N PRO A 14 33.46 -27.06 19.49
CA PRO A 14 32.53 -28.17 19.66
C PRO A 14 31.46 -28.13 18.56
N ARG A 15 31.26 -29.27 17.90
CA ARG A 15 30.18 -29.50 16.93
C ARG A 15 28.85 -29.25 17.63
N ARG A 16 28.15 -28.16 17.24
CA ARG A 16 26.73 -27.99 17.58
C ARG A 16 25.95 -29.16 16.98
N GLY A 17 25.25 -29.89 17.85
CA GLY A 17 24.37 -30.99 17.46
C GLY A 17 23.35 -30.52 16.42
N ARG A 18 23.19 -31.34 15.37
CA ARG A 18 22.19 -31.20 14.32
C ARG A 18 20.81 -31.23 14.98
N GLN A 19 20.13 -30.09 15.05
CA GLN A 19 18.69 -30.09 15.33
C GLN A 19 17.97 -30.76 14.14
N PRO A 20 17.03 -31.69 14.37
CA PRO A 20 16.24 -32.25 13.29
C PRO A 20 15.40 -31.14 12.66
N SER A 21 15.52 -30.98 11.34
CA SER A 21 14.73 -30.05 10.55
C SER A 21 13.25 -30.38 10.70
N ARG A 22 12.49 -29.53 11.40
CA ARG A 22 11.03 -29.54 11.26
C ARG A 22 10.69 -28.86 9.95
N SER A 23 10.37 -29.66 8.94
CA SER A 23 9.76 -29.16 7.71
C SER A 23 8.45 -28.43 8.04
N PRO A 24 8.14 -27.29 7.41
CA PRO A 24 6.82 -26.70 7.52
C PRO A 24 5.79 -27.67 6.91
N PRO A 25 4.54 -27.72 7.43
CA PRO A 25 3.51 -28.54 6.84
C PRO A 25 3.23 -28.07 5.41
N SER A 26 3.27 -29.02 4.47
CA SER A 26 2.82 -28.84 3.10
C SER A 26 1.36 -28.38 3.09
N PRO A 27 0.99 -27.31 2.36
CA PRO A 27 -0.40 -26.92 2.22
C PRO A 27 -1.15 -28.03 1.47
N GLN A 28 -2.10 -28.68 2.14
CA GLN A 28 -3.02 -29.59 1.48
C GLN A 28 -3.99 -28.75 0.62
N PRO A 29 -4.19 -29.10 -0.65
CA PRO A 29 -5.19 -28.44 -1.48
C PRO A 29 -6.58 -28.82 -0.97
N CYS A 30 -7.38 -27.82 -0.62
CA CYS A 30 -8.81 -28.00 -0.43
C CYS A 30 -9.42 -28.47 -1.76
N LEU A 31 -9.72 -29.77 -1.84
CA LEU A 31 -10.51 -30.38 -2.91
C LEU A 31 -11.96 -29.89 -2.83
N GLY A 32 -12.18 -28.66 -3.29
CA GLY A 32 -13.48 -28.16 -3.74
C GLY A 32 -13.30 -27.79 -5.20
N ALA A 33 -13.85 -28.59 -6.11
CA ALA A 33 -13.74 -28.38 -7.55
C ALA A 33 -14.54 -27.13 -7.98
N CYS A 34 -13.99 -25.94 -7.78
CA CYS A 34 -14.34 -24.79 -8.59
C CYS A 34 -13.42 -24.82 -9.82
N ARG A 35 -13.92 -25.40 -10.92
CA ARG A 35 -13.40 -25.08 -12.25
C ARG A 35 -13.60 -23.58 -12.45
N MET A 36 -12.55 -22.80 -12.24
CA MET A 36 -12.45 -21.48 -12.86
C MET A 36 -11.86 -21.72 -14.23
N ASP A 37 -12.73 -21.75 -15.23
CA ASP A 37 -12.29 -21.66 -16.62
C ASP A 37 -11.38 -20.44 -16.75
N ALA A 38 -10.23 -20.64 -17.37
CA ALA A 38 -9.18 -19.64 -17.53
C ALA A 38 -9.79 -18.32 -17.99
N LEU A 39 -9.58 -17.24 -17.21
CA LEU A 39 -9.85 -15.88 -17.64
C LEU A 39 -8.87 -15.55 -18.77
N ASN A 40 -9.26 -15.93 -19.98
CA ASN A 40 -8.59 -15.60 -21.22
C ASN A 40 -8.78 -14.10 -21.47
N VAL A 41 -7.80 -13.29 -21.05
CA VAL A 41 -7.73 -11.85 -21.36
C VAL A 41 -7.28 -11.67 -22.81
N THR A 42 -8.04 -12.23 -23.75
CA THR A 42 -8.10 -11.70 -25.10
C THR A 42 -9.26 -10.72 -25.11
N ALA A 43 -8.98 -9.43 -25.28
CA ALA A 43 -10.02 -8.44 -25.55
C ALA A 43 -10.56 -8.67 -26.97
N PRO A 44 -11.76 -9.26 -27.11
CA PRO A 44 -12.74 -8.60 -27.97
C PRO A 44 -14.11 -8.35 -27.32
N ASP A 45 -14.46 -8.96 -26.18
CA ASP A 45 -15.77 -8.75 -25.55
C ASP A 45 -15.62 -8.32 -24.09
N LEU A 46 -15.36 -7.02 -23.89
CA LEU A 46 -15.77 -6.38 -22.64
C LEU A 46 -17.30 -6.52 -22.55
N ASP A 47 -17.80 -6.98 -21.39
CA ASP A 47 -19.23 -7.13 -21.10
C ASP A 47 -20.04 -5.97 -21.73
N PRO A 48 -21.10 -6.23 -22.52
CA PRO A 48 -21.92 -5.18 -23.10
C PRO A 48 -22.49 -4.22 -22.05
N ALA A 49 -22.57 -4.59 -20.76
CA ALA A 49 -22.88 -3.70 -19.66
C ALA A 49 -21.76 -2.70 -19.31
N ILE A 50 -20.48 -3.06 -19.56
CA ILE A 50 -19.32 -2.17 -19.47
C ILE A 50 -19.25 -1.25 -20.71
N GLN A 51 -19.69 -1.74 -21.87
CA GLN A 51 -19.76 -0.95 -23.11
C GLN A 51 -21.00 -0.05 -23.19
N ALA A 52 -22.07 -0.38 -22.49
CA ALA A 52 -23.29 0.42 -22.46
C ALA A 52 -23.00 1.77 -21.80
N ALA A 53 -23.13 2.86 -22.58
CA ALA A 53 -23.18 4.19 -22.02
C ALA A 53 -24.31 4.22 -20.96
N PRO A 54 -24.02 4.56 -19.70
CA PRO A 54 -25.04 4.47 -18.67
C PRO A 54 -26.20 5.43 -19.02
N ALA A 55 -27.43 4.92 -19.10
CA ALA A 55 -28.58 5.78 -19.41
C ALA A 55 -28.92 6.67 -18.22
N GLY A 56 -29.00 7.99 -18.44
CA GLY A 56 -29.53 9.03 -17.56
C GLY A 56 -29.15 8.94 -16.07
N ALA A 57 -29.91 8.14 -15.31
CA ALA A 57 -29.71 7.97 -13.87
C ALA A 57 -28.40 7.24 -13.52
N ALA A 58 -28.02 6.21 -14.27
CA ALA A 58 -26.78 5.46 -14.03
C ALA A 58 -25.54 6.32 -14.31
N GLU A 59 -25.61 7.19 -15.33
CA GLU A 59 -24.48 8.06 -15.69
C GLU A 59 -24.28 9.14 -14.64
N VAL A 60 -25.39 9.72 -14.16
CA VAL A 60 -25.36 10.68 -13.07
C VAL A 60 -24.78 10.04 -11.80
N ALA A 61 -25.14 8.78 -11.49
CA ALA A 61 -24.58 8.06 -10.35
C ALA A 61 -23.08 7.80 -10.52
N LEU A 62 -22.65 7.33 -11.70
CA LEU A 62 -21.24 7.11 -12.01
C LEU A 62 -20.42 8.40 -11.92
N ARG A 63 -20.91 9.50 -12.54
CA ARG A 63 -20.24 10.80 -12.49
C ARG A 63 -20.11 11.31 -11.05
N ARG A 64 -21.14 11.13 -10.22
CA ARG A 64 -21.06 11.46 -8.79
C ARG A 64 -20.03 10.61 -8.06
N ALA A 65 -19.97 9.30 -8.33
CA ALA A 65 -18.96 8.42 -7.73
C ALA A 65 -17.54 8.81 -8.15
N VAL A 66 -17.32 9.12 -9.43
CA VAL A 66 -16.02 9.60 -9.93
C VAL A 66 -15.65 10.94 -9.30
N ALA A 67 -16.58 11.89 -9.21
CA ALA A 67 -16.33 13.18 -8.56
C ALA A 67 -15.99 13.00 -7.07
N ALA A 68 -16.71 12.15 -6.35
CA ALA A 68 -16.43 11.84 -4.95
C ALA A 68 -15.08 11.15 -4.75
N ALA A 69 -14.71 10.22 -5.64
CA ALA A 69 -13.42 9.54 -5.59
C ALA A 69 -12.25 10.49 -5.88
N THR A 70 -12.38 11.29 -6.95
CA THR A 70 -11.35 12.26 -7.36
C THR A 70 -11.17 13.39 -6.36
N ALA A 71 -12.22 13.79 -5.63
CA ALA A 71 -12.10 14.78 -4.55
C ALA A 71 -11.23 14.31 -3.37
N ARG A 72 -10.99 13.00 -3.22
CA ARG A 72 -10.07 12.44 -2.20
C ARG A 72 -8.62 12.46 -2.65
N ILE A 73 -8.38 12.62 -3.95
CA ILE A 73 -7.05 12.81 -4.51
C ILE A 73 -6.72 14.29 -4.29
N ALA A 74 -5.64 14.55 -3.54
CA ALA A 74 -5.18 15.91 -3.39
C ALA A 74 -4.96 16.53 -4.78
N PRO A 75 -5.44 17.76 -5.04
CA PRO A 75 -5.26 18.39 -6.34
C PRO A 75 -3.77 18.40 -6.65
N LEU A 76 -3.39 17.60 -7.64
CA LEU A 76 -2.02 17.56 -8.09
C LEU A 76 -1.79 18.84 -8.88
N TRP A 77 -0.75 19.56 -8.50
CA TRP A 77 -0.16 20.57 -9.38
C TRP A 77 0.35 19.86 -10.64
N PRO A 78 0.64 20.58 -11.74
CA PRO A 78 1.18 19.95 -12.94
C PRO A 78 2.40 19.10 -12.53
N LEU A 79 2.56 17.92 -13.13
CA LEU A 79 3.57 16.92 -12.72
C LEU A 79 5.02 17.45 -12.80
N ASP A 80 5.24 18.61 -13.41
CA ASP A 80 6.50 19.36 -13.44
C ASP A 80 6.79 20.16 -12.15
N SER A 81 5.83 20.27 -11.24
CA SER A 81 5.86 21.13 -10.06
C SER A 81 5.77 20.28 -8.79
N PHE A 82 6.89 20.20 -8.05
CA PHE A 82 6.97 19.39 -6.84
C PHE A 82 6.29 20.11 -5.67
N VAL A 83 5.16 19.60 -5.20
CA VAL A 83 4.48 20.10 -4.00
C VAL A 83 4.18 18.93 -3.06
N ALA A 84 4.51 19.10 -1.78
CA ALA A 84 4.09 18.16 -0.76
C ALA A 84 2.57 18.23 -0.60
N VAL A 85 1.86 17.18 -1.03
CA VAL A 85 0.42 17.06 -0.82
C VAL A 85 0.14 16.43 0.54
N ASN A 86 -0.89 16.92 1.22
CA ASN A 86 -1.34 16.34 2.48
C ASN A 86 -2.00 14.97 2.20
N PRO A 87 -1.44 13.84 2.67
CA PRO A 87 -2.01 12.51 2.47
C PRO A 87 -3.39 12.34 3.15
N PHE A 88 -3.76 13.28 4.02
CA PHE A 88 -5.04 13.29 4.73
C PHE A 88 -6.09 14.21 4.11
N LEU A 89 -5.88 14.81 2.93
CA LEU A 89 -6.82 15.80 2.40
C LEU A 89 -8.27 15.26 2.30
N GLY A 90 -8.45 14.01 1.88
CA GLY A 90 -9.76 13.35 1.83
C GLY A 90 -10.28 12.79 3.18
N LEU A 91 -9.54 13.00 4.27
CA LEU A 91 -9.84 12.54 5.63
C LEU A 91 -9.83 13.70 6.65
N ALA A 92 -9.62 14.94 6.21
CA ALA A 92 -9.41 16.08 7.10
C ALA A 92 -10.64 16.40 7.97
N ASP A 93 -11.84 16.10 7.46
CA ASP A 93 -13.10 16.27 8.19
C ASP A 93 -13.36 15.17 9.24
N LEU A 94 -12.55 14.10 9.24
CA LEU A 94 -12.69 13.01 10.19
C LEU A 94 -11.87 13.26 11.45
N PRO A 95 -12.40 12.93 12.65
CA PRO A 95 -11.58 12.84 13.85
C PRO A 95 -10.42 11.86 13.65
N PHE A 96 -9.26 12.15 14.24
CA PHE A 96 -8.04 11.34 14.09
C PHE A 96 -8.26 9.84 14.28
N ALA A 97 -9.02 9.45 15.32
CA ALA A 97 -9.33 8.05 15.62
C ALA A 97 -10.19 7.37 14.54
N ALA A 98 -11.03 8.12 13.83
CA ALA A 98 -11.85 7.62 12.72
C ALA A 98 -11.05 7.53 11.41
N ALA A 99 -10.08 8.43 11.21
CA ALA A 99 -9.19 8.41 10.04
C ALA A 99 -8.19 7.25 10.06
N MET A 100 -7.73 6.84 11.25
CA MET A 100 -6.77 5.75 11.48
C MET A 100 -7.08 4.44 10.73
N PRO A 101 -8.24 3.79 10.95
CA PRO A 101 -8.55 2.52 10.27
C PRO A 101 -8.70 2.70 8.76
N VAL A 102 -9.20 3.86 8.30
CA VAL A 102 -9.34 4.16 6.87
C VAL A 102 -7.97 4.27 6.19
N MET A 103 -7.02 4.97 6.83
CA MET A 103 -5.64 5.09 6.33
C MET A 103 -4.93 3.74 6.31
N ALA A 104 -5.13 2.92 7.34
CA ALA A 104 -4.58 1.57 7.40
C ALA A 104 -5.14 0.66 6.30
N GLN A 105 -6.44 0.72 6.02
CA GLN A 105 -7.07 -0.09 4.97
C GLN A 105 -6.71 0.37 3.55
N LEU A 106 -6.70 1.68 3.30
CA LEU A 106 -6.56 2.19 1.93
C LEU A 106 -5.10 2.40 1.51
N VAL A 107 -4.24 2.80 2.45
CA VAL A 107 -2.84 3.17 2.17
C VAL A 107 -1.87 2.17 2.82
N GLY A 108 -2.33 1.38 3.78
CA GLY A 108 -1.45 0.50 4.57
C GLY A 108 -0.57 1.26 5.56
N ALA A 109 -0.84 2.54 5.80
CA ALA A 109 -0.07 3.37 6.72
C ALA A 109 -0.68 3.37 8.13
N ARG A 110 0.18 3.25 9.14
CA ARG A 110 -0.21 3.37 10.55
C ARG A 110 0.04 4.81 11.01
N MET A 111 -0.97 5.40 11.66
CA MET A 111 -0.89 6.81 12.11
C MET A 111 -0.39 6.97 13.55
N LEU A 112 -0.16 5.88 14.28
CA LEU A 112 0.40 5.91 15.62
C LEU A 112 1.79 5.29 15.65
N MET A 113 2.64 5.83 16.52
CA MET A 113 3.89 5.19 16.89
C MET A 113 3.61 3.84 17.56
N PRO A 114 4.48 2.83 17.36
CA PRO A 114 4.36 1.54 18.03
C PRO A 114 4.43 1.71 19.54
N ARG A 115 3.83 0.81 20.31
CA ARG A 115 3.77 0.90 21.77
C ARG A 115 5.12 1.06 22.45
N ARG A 116 6.15 0.38 21.95
CA ARG A 116 7.53 0.51 22.47
C ARG A 116 8.00 1.96 22.58
N HIS A 117 7.61 2.82 21.63
CA HIS A 117 8.00 4.23 21.62
C HIS A 117 7.47 4.97 22.85
N TRP A 118 6.24 4.65 23.27
CA TRP A 118 5.61 5.26 24.42
C TRP A 118 6.16 4.71 25.74
N HIS A 119 6.47 3.41 25.79
CA HIS A 119 7.19 2.83 26.94
C HIS A 119 8.58 3.44 27.13
N GLU A 120 9.33 3.66 26.05
CA GLU A 120 10.62 4.36 26.10
C GLU A 120 10.47 5.82 26.54
N ALA A 121 9.40 6.50 26.12
CA ALA A 121 9.12 7.86 26.57
C ALA A 121 8.82 7.95 28.07
N LEU A 122 8.06 6.97 28.60
CA LEU A 122 7.77 6.83 30.03
C LEU A 122 9.05 6.51 30.81
N ALA A 123 9.85 5.56 30.34
CA ALA A 123 11.11 5.18 31.00
C ALA A 123 12.13 6.33 31.03
N ALA A 124 12.13 7.18 29.99
CA ALA A 124 12.96 8.37 29.92
C ALA A 124 12.39 9.57 30.71
N GLY A 125 11.20 9.45 31.33
CA GLY A 125 10.52 10.53 32.02
C GLY A 125 10.06 11.68 31.11
N ARG A 126 9.97 11.45 29.78
CA ARG A 126 9.44 12.44 28.82
C ARG A 126 7.92 12.53 28.86
N ILE A 127 7.28 11.45 29.31
CA ILE A 127 5.85 11.35 29.56
C ILE A 127 5.72 10.75 30.95
N ASP A 128 4.75 11.20 31.74
CA ASP A 128 4.46 10.64 33.04
C ASP A 128 3.00 10.24 33.20
N ARG A 129 2.63 9.84 34.42
CA ARG A 129 1.27 9.40 34.76
C ARG A 129 0.26 10.55 34.72
N ALA A 130 0.69 11.79 34.98
CA ALA A 130 -0.16 12.97 34.91
C ALA A 130 -0.49 13.32 33.45
N ASP A 131 0.46 13.15 32.52
CA ASP A 131 0.20 13.30 31.09
C ASP A 131 -0.88 12.33 30.60
N ILE A 132 -0.81 11.07 31.04
CA ILE A 132 -1.83 10.06 30.71
C ILE A 132 -3.19 10.44 31.30
N ALA A 133 -3.23 10.87 32.56
CA ALA A 133 -4.47 11.34 33.20
C ALA A 133 -5.08 12.53 32.45
N ALA A 134 -4.27 13.50 32.04
CA ALA A 134 -4.70 14.65 31.26
C ALA A 134 -5.24 14.24 29.88
N ALA A 135 -4.59 13.29 29.21
CA ALA A 135 -5.04 12.76 27.92
C ALA A 135 -6.40 12.03 28.04
N LEU A 136 -6.59 11.22 29.09
CA LEU A 136 -7.85 10.53 29.37
C LEU A 136 -8.97 11.53 29.65
N ALA A 137 -8.72 12.55 30.49
CA ALA A 137 -9.69 13.60 30.80
C ALA A 137 -10.12 14.37 29.54
N ARG A 138 -9.18 14.75 28.66
CA ARG A 138 -9.49 15.43 27.39
C ARG A 138 -10.34 14.58 26.44
N ARG A 139 -10.21 13.26 26.53
CA ARG A 139 -11.00 12.31 25.71
C ARG A 139 -12.35 11.97 26.33
N GLY A 140 -12.62 12.35 27.58
CA GLY A 140 -13.77 11.88 28.33
C GLY A 140 -13.70 10.38 28.61
N ASP A 141 -12.49 9.82 28.74
CA ASP A 141 -12.25 8.40 28.96
C ASP A 141 -12.16 8.10 30.46
N GLY A 142 -13.03 7.23 30.97
CA GLY A 142 -13.13 6.91 32.40
C GLY A 142 -12.12 5.91 32.94
N ARG A 143 -11.19 5.42 32.12
CA ARG A 143 -10.13 4.51 32.57
C ARG A 143 -9.13 5.22 33.48
N SER A 144 -8.45 4.46 34.34
CA SER A 144 -7.34 5.00 35.13
C SER A 144 -6.03 5.01 34.32
N PRO A 145 -5.07 5.89 34.65
CA PRO A 145 -3.73 5.84 34.05
C PRO A 145 -3.06 4.48 34.19
N GLU A 146 -3.26 3.78 35.31
CA GLU A 146 -2.75 2.43 35.58
C GLU A 146 -3.27 1.43 34.55
N ALA A 147 -4.56 1.46 34.24
CA ALA A 147 -5.15 0.57 33.24
C ALA A 147 -4.56 0.78 31.83
N ILE A 148 -4.09 2.00 31.51
CA ILE A 148 -3.40 2.28 30.25
C ILE A 148 -1.97 1.75 30.27
N LEU A 149 -1.27 1.91 31.40
CA LEU A 149 0.11 1.47 31.59
C LEU A 149 0.24 -0.06 31.64
N GLU A 150 -0.76 -0.74 32.21
CA GLU A 150 -0.81 -2.20 32.33
C GLU A 150 -1.31 -2.88 31.05
N ALA A 151 -1.94 -2.14 30.15
CA ALA A 151 -2.33 -2.70 28.87
C ALA A 151 -1.07 -3.16 28.13
N ASP A 152 -1.09 -4.34 27.53
CA ASP A 152 -0.01 -4.89 26.71
C ASP A 152 -0.48 -5.17 25.27
N GLY A 153 0.46 -5.36 24.35
CA GLY A 153 0.21 -5.71 22.95
C GLY A 153 -0.04 -4.51 22.04
N GLU A 154 0.37 -4.64 20.77
CA GLU A 154 0.10 -3.61 19.75
C GLU A 154 -1.39 -3.59 19.38
N PRO A 155 -1.98 -2.41 19.11
CA PRO A 155 -3.34 -2.34 18.62
C PRO A 155 -3.45 -3.10 17.30
N ALA A 156 -4.54 -3.85 17.15
CA ALA A 156 -4.88 -4.49 15.89
C ALA A 156 -5.19 -3.41 14.84
N TRP A 157 -4.51 -3.49 13.70
CA TRP A 157 -4.78 -2.64 12.55
C TRP A 157 -5.50 -3.46 11.49
N PRO A 158 -6.52 -2.88 10.82
CA PRO A 158 -7.13 -3.56 9.69
C PRO A 158 -6.09 -3.77 8.59
N ALA A 159 -6.19 -4.92 7.90
CA ALA A 159 -5.32 -5.21 6.78
C ALA A 159 -5.63 -4.25 5.61
N PRO A 160 -4.61 -3.86 4.82
CA PRO A 160 -4.85 -3.12 3.59
C PRO A 160 -5.78 -3.89 2.66
N LEU A 161 -6.69 -3.17 1.99
CA LEU A 161 -7.51 -3.74 0.93
C LEU A 161 -6.63 -4.02 -0.30
N PRO A 162 -6.79 -5.19 -0.94
CA PRO A 162 -6.06 -5.47 -2.17
C PRO A 162 -6.51 -4.52 -3.27
N LEU A 163 -5.56 -4.02 -4.05
CA LEU A 163 -5.88 -3.25 -5.25
C LEU A 163 -6.43 -4.19 -6.32
N VAL A 164 -7.38 -3.70 -7.13
CA VAL A 164 -7.89 -4.47 -8.29
C VAL A 164 -6.73 -4.88 -9.21
N SER A 165 -5.75 -4.01 -9.40
CA SER A 165 -4.53 -4.31 -10.16
C SER A 165 -3.73 -5.46 -9.59
N ASP A 166 -3.65 -5.58 -8.26
CA ASP A 166 -2.87 -6.63 -7.60
C ASP A 166 -3.57 -7.98 -7.75
N LEU A 167 -4.90 -8.00 -7.66
CA LEU A 167 -5.71 -9.20 -7.89
C LEU A 167 -5.55 -9.70 -9.32
N LEU A 168 -5.66 -8.81 -10.31
CA LEU A 168 -5.47 -9.15 -11.72
C LEU A 168 -4.04 -9.60 -12.03
N ALA A 169 -3.03 -8.96 -11.42
CA ALA A 169 -1.64 -9.36 -11.58
C ALA A 169 -1.41 -10.78 -11.05
N ALA A 170 -1.92 -11.08 -9.85
CA ALA A 170 -1.77 -12.38 -9.23
C ALA A 170 -2.42 -13.50 -10.07
N GLU A 171 -3.63 -13.24 -10.59
CA GLU A 171 -4.34 -14.19 -11.45
C GLU A 171 -3.59 -14.47 -12.76
N ALA A 172 -3.03 -13.43 -13.38
CA ALA A 172 -2.27 -13.55 -14.62
C ALA A 172 -0.81 -14.02 -14.43
N GLY A 173 -0.35 -14.26 -13.19
CA GLY A 173 1.05 -14.58 -12.91
C GLY A 173 2.02 -13.43 -13.20
N LEU A 174 1.53 -12.20 -13.17
CA LEU A 174 2.28 -10.97 -13.46
C LEU A 174 2.82 -10.32 -12.17
N PRO A 175 3.89 -9.51 -12.26
CA PRO A 175 4.43 -8.84 -11.09
C PRO A 175 3.44 -7.78 -10.55
N PRO A 176 3.27 -7.66 -9.22
CA PRO A 176 2.26 -6.78 -8.61
C PRO A 176 2.36 -5.31 -9.03
N ARG A 177 3.57 -4.82 -9.31
CA ARG A 177 3.82 -3.42 -9.68
C ARG A 177 3.63 -3.11 -11.16
N LEU A 178 3.40 -4.13 -12.01
CA LEU A 178 3.35 -3.96 -13.46
C LEU A 178 2.43 -2.82 -13.89
N PHE A 179 1.20 -2.80 -13.38
CA PHE A 179 0.22 -1.78 -13.76
C PHE A 179 0.68 -0.36 -13.38
N ALA A 180 1.14 -0.18 -12.14
CA ALA A 180 1.64 1.10 -11.66
C ALA A 180 2.85 1.57 -12.49
N ASP A 181 3.78 0.66 -12.80
CA ASP A 181 4.98 0.98 -13.58
C ASP A 181 4.63 1.35 -15.03
N ARG A 182 3.68 0.64 -15.67
CA ARG A 182 3.21 0.96 -17.02
C ARG A 182 2.44 2.27 -17.08
N ILE A 183 1.61 2.56 -16.09
CA ILE A 183 0.92 3.85 -15.95
C ILE A 183 1.94 4.96 -15.75
N ALA A 184 2.91 4.79 -14.86
CA ALA A 184 3.94 5.79 -14.59
C ALA A 184 4.80 6.07 -15.83
N GLN A 185 5.21 5.03 -16.57
CA GLN A 185 5.95 5.15 -17.82
C GLN A 185 5.15 5.94 -18.87
N TRP A 186 3.85 5.65 -19.01
CA TRP A 186 2.98 6.37 -19.93
C TRP A 186 2.81 7.85 -19.54
N CYS A 187 2.56 8.12 -18.26
CA CYS A 187 2.47 9.49 -17.74
C CYS A 187 3.78 10.26 -17.96
N ALA A 188 4.94 9.62 -17.78
CA ALA A 188 6.24 10.25 -18.02
C ALA A 188 6.40 10.63 -19.51
N ALA A 189 6.05 9.73 -20.43
CA ALA A 189 6.09 10.02 -21.87
C ALA A 189 5.09 11.12 -22.28
N TYR A 190 3.87 11.09 -21.72
CA TYR A 190 2.82 12.05 -22.03
C TYR A 190 3.10 13.46 -21.49
N CYS A 191 3.65 13.55 -20.28
CA CYS A 191 3.98 14.82 -19.65
C CYS A 191 5.38 15.32 -20.01
N ASP A 192 6.16 14.57 -20.80
CA ASP A 192 7.49 15.01 -21.23
C ASP A 192 7.40 16.31 -22.05
N ALA A 193 8.08 17.37 -21.63
CA ALA A 193 8.08 18.67 -22.30
C ALA A 193 9.27 18.85 -23.26
N GLY A 194 9.72 17.76 -23.89
CA GLY A 194 10.81 17.76 -24.87
C GLY A 194 12.17 17.36 -24.31
N GLN A 195 12.21 16.61 -23.20
CA GLN A 195 13.44 15.94 -22.75
C GLN A 195 13.78 14.75 -23.65
N ALA A 196 12.77 14.03 -24.13
CA ALA A 196 12.97 12.94 -25.06
C ALA A 196 13.25 13.48 -26.47
N ALA A 197 14.22 12.86 -27.16
CA ALA A 197 14.53 13.18 -28.55
C ALA A 197 13.40 12.77 -29.52
N TRP A 198 12.52 11.85 -29.11
CA TRP A 198 11.40 11.38 -29.93
C TRP A 198 10.08 12.04 -29.50
N PRO A 199 9.33 12.62 -30.45
CA PRO A 199 8.04 13.18 -30.15
C PRO A 199 7.04 12.08 -29.81
N MET A 200 6.19 12.33 -28.83
CA MET A 200 5.12 11.42 -28.46
C MET A 200 4.00 11.43 -29.53
N PRO A 201 3.63 10.28 -30.11
CA PRO A 201 2.47 10.18 -30.98
C PRO A 201 1.16 10.55 -30.23
N TRP A 202 0.20 11.14 -30.95
CA TRP A 202 -1.13 11.53 -30.44
C TRP A 202 -1.13 12.47 -29.23
N ARG A 203 -0.06 13.23 -29.03
CA ARG A 203 0.06 14.23 -27.94
C ARG A 203 -1.01 15.32 -27.98
N ASP A 204 -1.60 15.55 -29.15
CA ASP A 204 -2.72 16.44 -29.36
C ASP A 204 -4.04 15.93 -28.75
N ARG A 205 -4.08 14.68 -28.28
CA ARG A 205 -5.26 14.04 -27.68
C ARG A 205 -5.20 14.03 -26.15
N PRO A 206 -6.35 13.99 -25.45
CA PRO A 206 -6.38 13.76 -24.01
C PRO A 206 -5.65 12.46 -23.60
N LEU A 207 -5.01 12.44 -22.42
CA LEU A 207 -4.18 11.35 -21.89
C LEU A 207 -4.71 9.95 -22.19
N TYR A 208 -5.98 9.68 -21.85
CA TYR A 208 -6.59 8.37 -22.06
C TYR A 208 -6.80 8.03 -23.54
N ALA A 209 -7.19 9.01 -24.36
CA ALA A 209 -7.40 8.80 -25.80
C ALA A 209 -6.07 8.56 -26.54
N ALA A 210 -5.00 9.24 -26.13
CA ALA A 210 -3.65 8.99 -26.62
C ALA A 210 -3.16 7.58 -26.22
N TRP A 211 -3.33 7.22 -24.95
CA TRP A 211 -2.99 5.88 -24.44
C TRP A 211 -3.71 4.78 -25.19
N ARG A 212 -5.04 4.91 -25.36
CA ARG A 212 -5.85 3.91 -26.07
C ARG A 212 -5.41 3.76 -27.52
N ALA A 213 -5.07 4.86 -28.19
CA ALA A 213 -4.58 4.80 -29.57
C ALA A 213 -3.23 4.04 -29.66
N ALA A 214 -2.32 4.29 -28.72
CA ALA A 214 -1.04 3.58 -28.65
C ALA A 214 -1.23 2.09 -28.33
N ALA A 215 -2.06 1.75 -27.34
CA ALA A 215 -2.32 0.38 -26.91
C ALA A 215 -3.07 -0.48 -27.95
N LEU A 216 -3.66 0.14 -28.98
CA LEU A 216 -4.27 -0.59 -30.11
C LEU A 216 -3.26 -0.95 -31.21
N VAL A 217 -2.07 -0.36 -31.16
CA VAL A 217 -0.99 -0.59 -32.13
C VAL A 217 0.13 -1.46 -31.55
N ASP A 218 0.30 -1.42 -30.22
CA ASP A 218 1.22 -2.27 -29.43
C ASP A 218 0.70 -3.71 -29.29
#